data_AF-A0A961PI66-F1
#
_entry.id   AF-A0A961PI66-F1
#
_cell.length_a   1.000
_cell.length_b   1.000
_cell.length_c   1.000
_cell.angle_alpha   90.00
_cell.angle_beta   90.00
_cell.angle_gamma   90.00
#
_symmetry.space_group_name_H-M   'P 1'
#
loop_
_entity.id
_entity.type
_entity.pdbx_description
1 polymer ?
#
loop_
_entity_poly.entity_id
_entity_poly.type
_entity_poly.pdbx_seq_one_letter_code
_entity_poly.pdbx_strand_id
1 'polypeptide(L)'
;MTETIARIAGPYLLVTALGFVVSRQFYERMVLGNANADPVLVNLSGAVHFITGALVLVNHWRWDSVGAAAVTLLGLATVAKGASLIAVPEVTLKSPKTVGATLTASAVGFALWGAVLVWVGWGGPGG
;
A
#
# COMPACT_ATOMS: atom_id res chain seq x y z
N MET A 1 11.71 15.33 2.98
CA MET A 1 11.48 14.16 2.11
C MET A 1 10.00 13.88 1.82
N THR A 2 9.05 14.65 2.36
CA THR A 2 7.61 14.48 2.12
C THR A 2 7.28 14.41 0.64
N GLU A 3 7.62 15.46 -0.11
CA GLU A 3 7.33 15.54 -1.55
C GLU A 3 7.99 14.42 -2.34
N THR A 4 9.27 14.12 -2.08
CA THR A 4 10.00 13.06 -2.78
C THR A 4 9.35 11.70 -2.60
N ILE A 5 8.98 11.34 -1.37
CA ILE A 5 8.30 10.07 -1.08
C ILE A 5 6.93 10.05 -1.74
N ALA A 6 6.18 11.16 -1.68
CA ALA A 6 4.87 11.30 -2.29
C ALA A 6 4.92 11.20 -3.83
N ARG A 7 5.96 11.76 -4.47
CA ARG A 7 6.22 11.67 -5.92
C ARG A 7 6.48 10.23 -6.39
N ILE A 8 6.99 9.37 -5.52
CA ILE A 8 7.23 7.95 -5.85
C ILE A 8 5.97 7.13 -5.54
N ALA A 9 5.46 7.25 -4.31
CA ALA A 9 4.35 6.43 -3.84
C ALA A 9 3.02 6.77 -4.52
N GLY A 10 2.75 8.06 -4.77
CA GLY A 10 1.50 8.51 -5.37
C GLY A 10 1.20 7.86 -6.72
N PRO A 11 2.08 8.00 -7.72
CA PRO A 11 1.90 7.35 -9.03
C PRO A 11 1.80 5.82 -8.93
N TYR A 12 2.59 5.19 -8.06
CA TYR A 12 2.52 3.74 -7.85
C TYR A 12 1.12 3.29 -7.36
N LEU A 13 0.55 3.99 -6.37
CA LEU A 13 -0.77 3.68 -5.85
C LEU A 13 -1.87 3.92 -6.90
N LEU A 14 -1.76 4.98 -7.70
CA LEU A 14 -2.70 5.24 -8.81
C LEU A 14 -2.64 4.15 -9.89
N VAL A 15 -1.44 3.72 -10.30
CA VAL A 15 -1.28 2.64 -11.27
C VAL A 15 -1.85 1.33 -10.72
N THR A 16 -1.64 1.06 -9.43
CA THR A 16 -2.19 -0.13 -8.77
C THR A 16 -3.72 -0.09 -8.73
N ALA A 17 -4.31 1.06 -8.38
CA ALA A 17 -5.76 1.26 -8.41
C ALA A 17 -6.34 1.04 -9.82
N LEU A 18 -5.68 1.59 -10.85
CA LEU A 18 -6.05 1.38 -12.23
C LEU A 18 -5.97 -0.11 -12.61
N GLY A 19 -4.92 -0.81 -12.17
CA GLY A 19 -4.77 -2.24 -12.34
C GLY A 19 -5.94 -3.05 -11.75
N PHE A 20 -6.40 -2.70 -10.54
CA PHE A 20 -7.56 -3.35 -9.93
C PHE A 20 -8.85 -3.17 -10.75
N VAL A 21 -9.00 -2.05 -11.47
CA VAL A 21 -10.17 -1.78 -12.31
C VAL A 21 -10.05 -2.45 -13.68
N VAL A 22 -8.95 -2.21 -14.39
CA VAL A 22 -8.73 -2.66 -15.77
C VAL A 22 -8.52 -4.19 -15.83
N SER A 23 -7.77 -4.73 -14.87
CA SER A 23 -7.39 -6.15 -14.83
C SER A 23 -8.13 -6.90 -13.73
N ARG A 24 -9.38 -6.53 -13.44
CA ARG A 24 -10.17 -7.00 -12.29
C ARG A 24 -10.14 -8.53 -12.12
N GLN A 25 -10.40 -9.28 -13.18
CA GLN A 25 -10.44 -10.75 -13.13
C GLN A 25 -9.10 -11.37 -12.69
N PHE A 26 -7.98 -10.77 -13.08
CA PHE A 26 -6.65 -11.22 -12.66
C PHE A 26 -6.49 -11.07 -11.14
N TYR A 27 -6.85 -9.89 -10.61
CA TYR A 27 -6.76 -9.61 -9.18
C TYR A 27 -7.77 -10.43 -8.35
N GLU A 28 -8.95 -10.73 -8.89
CA GLU A 28 -9.92 -11.63 -8.24
C GLU A 28 -9.34 -13.04 -8.07
N ARG A 29 -8.73 -13.59 -9.13
CA ARG A 29 -8.04 -14.89 -9.06
C ARG A 29 -6.87 -14.85 -8.08
N MET A 30 -6.09 -13.77 -8.07
CA MET A 30 -4.96 -13.61 -7.16
C MET A 30 -5.41 -13.59 -5.69
N VAL A 31 -6.49 -12.86 -5.37
CA VAL A 31 -7.05 -12.80 -4.01
C VAL A 31 -7.62 -14.15 -3.58
N LEU A 32 -8.33 -14.84 -4.48
CA LEU A 32 -8.88 -16.18 -4.19
C LEU A 32 -7.76 -17.22 -3.97
N GLY A 33 -6.67 -17.12 -4.73
CA GLY A 33 -5.52 -18.03 -4.62
C GLY A 33 -4.56 -17.71 -3.47
N ASN A 34 -4.75 -16.61 -2.75
CA ASN A 34 -3.80 -16.09 -1.77
C ASN A 34 -3.53 -17.07 -0.60
N ALA A 35 -4.52 -17.89 -0.23
CA ALA A 35 -4.36 -18.93 0.80
C ALA A 35 -3.40 -20.06 0.40
N ASN A 36 -3.16 -20.23 -0.90
CA ASN A 36 -2.23 -21.24 -1.46
C ASN A 36 -0.95 -20.59 -2.00
N ALA A 37 -0.67 -19.34 -1.59
CA ALA A 37 0.55 -18.66 -2.01
C ALA A 37 1.80 -19.38 -1.48
N ASP A 38 2.85 -19.43 -2.30
CA ASP A 38 4.13 -19.99 -1.90
C ASP A 38 4.67 -19.27 -0.64
N PRO A 39 5.00 -19.98 0.45
CA PRO A 39 5.44 -19.35 1.71
C PRO A 39 6.69 -18.49 1.57
N VAL A 40 7.62 -18.83 0.66
CA VAL A 40 8.82 -18.03 0.39
C VAL A 40 8.43 -16.72 -0.27
N LEU A 41 7.52 -16.76 -1.26
CA LEU A 41 7.02 -15.54 -1.90
C LEU A 41 6.24 -14.64 -0.93
N VAL A 42 5.48 -15.24 0.00
CA VAL A 42 4.78 -14.49 1.06
C VAL A 42 5.79 -13.80 1.98
N ASN A 43 6.82 -14.50 2.42
CA ASN A 43 7.88 -13.93 3.26
C ASN A 43 8.65 -12.82 2.55
N LEU A 44 9.04 -13.03 1.29
CA LEU A 44 9.72 -12.03 0.47
C LEU A 44 8.84 -10.79 0.25
N SER A 45 7.56 -10.97 -0.04
CA SER A 45 6.58 -9.87 -0.11
C SER A 45 6.53 -9.10 1.21
N GLY A 46 6.48 -9.80 2.34
CA GLY A 46 6.54 -9.22 3.68
C GLY A 46 7.82 -8.42 3.92
N ALA A 47 8.98 -8.97 3.56
CA ALA A 47 10.27 -8.29 3.70
C ALA A 47 10.34 -7.00 2.89
N VAL A 48 9.88 -7.02 1.62
CA VAL A 48 9.82 -5.82 0.78
C VAL A 48 8.94 -4.75 1.41
N HIS A 49 7.72 -5.08 1.83
CA HIS A 49 6.82 -4.11 2.49
C HIS A 49 7.45 -3.54 3.77
N PHE A 50 8.04 -4.40 4.61
CA PHE A 50 8.65 -3.98 5.86
C PHE A 50 9.83 -3.02 5.60
N ILE A 51 10.76 -3.39 4.72
CA ILE A 51 11.93 -2.57 4.41
C ILE A 51 11.52 -1.25 3.76
N THR A 52 10.62 -1.27 2.77
CA THR A 52 10.13 -0.04 2.13
C THR A 52 9.44 0.88 3.14
N GLY A 53 8.58 0.36 4.00
CA GLY A 53 7.95 1.14 5.05
C GLY A 53 8.96 1.69 6.06
N ALA A 54 9.93 0.89 6.49
CA ALA A 54 10.96 1.31 7.43
C ALA A 54 11.84 2.40 6.84
N LEU A 55 12.21 2.29 5.55
CA LEU A 55 12.93 3.33 4.83
C LEU A 55 12.14 4.64 4.80
N VAL A 56 10.82 4.59 4.59
CA VAL A 56 9.97 5.78 4.71
C VAL A 56 10.07 6.37 6.12
N LEU A 57 9.84 5.58 7.17
CA LEU A 57 9.76 6.08 8.55
C LEU A 57 11.10 6.60 9.10
N VAL A 58 12.22 5.97 8.72
CA VAL A 58 13.56 6.45 9.09
C VAL A 58 13.87 7.80 8.43
N ASN A 59 13.38 8.02 7.21
CA ASN A 59 13.60 9.24 6.44
C ASN A 59 12.50 10.29 6.63
N HIS A 60 11.39 9.92 7.27
CA HIS A 60 10.19 10.74 7.39
C HIS A 60 9.36 10.35 8.62
N TRP A 61 9.41 11.19 9.65
CA TRP A 61 8.56 11.10 10.83
C TRP A 61 8.07 12.49 11.21
N ARG A 62 7.05 12.97 10.49
CA ARG A 62 6.56 14.36 10.61
C ARG A 62 5.05 14.41 10.56
N TRP A 63 4.49 15.29 11.37
CA TRP A 63 3.04 15.42 11.60
C TRP A 63 2.57 16.88 11.51
N ASP A 64 3.41 17.76 11.00
CA ASP A 64 3.19 19.21 10.95
C ASP A 64 2.28 19.65 9.79
N SER A 65 1.99 18.77 8.83
CA SER A 65 1.02 19.02 7.77
C SER A 65 0.24 17.76 7.41
N VAL A 66 -0.88 17.94 6.71
CA VAL A 66 -1.69 16.82 6.18
C VAL A 66 -0.84 15.93 5.26
N GLY A 67 0.02 16.53 4.42
CA GLY A 67 0.91 15.79 3.53
C GLY A 67 1.98 15.01 4.29
N ALA A 68 2.57 15.62 5.32
CA ALA A 68 3.51 14.94 6.20
C ALA A 68 2.85 13.75 6.91
N ALA A 69 1.67 13.96 7.51
CA ALA A 69 0.92 12.90 8.16
C ALA A 69 0.56 11.76 7.18
N ALA A 70 0.13 12.07 5.95
CA ALA A 70 -0.19 11.06 4.94
C ALA A 70 1.02 10.18 4.57
N VAL A 71 2.21 10.78 4.45
CA VAL A 71 3.46 10.05 4.17
C VAL A 71 3.88 9.19 5.37
N THR A 72 3.81 9.72 6.59
CA THR A 72 4.13 8.94 7.80
C THR A 72 3.14 7.77 7.97
N LEU A 73 1.83 8.00 7.75
CA LEU A 73 0.81 6.96 7.79
C LEU A 73 1.03 5.88 6.71
N LEU A 74 1.46 6.27 5.51
CA LEU A 74 1.85 5.31 4.46
C LEU A 74 3.00 4.42 4.95
N GLY A 75 4.05 5.01 5.52
CA GLY A 75 5.17 4.27 6.09
C GLY A 75 4.72 3.27 7.16
N LEU A 76 3.90 3.73 8.11
CA LEU A 76 3.33 2.90 9.18
C LEU A 76 2.49 1.75 8.63
N ALA A 77 1.59 2.01 7.69
CA ALA A 77 0.76 0.98 7.07
C ALA A 77 1.59 -0.07 6.33
N THR A 78 2.67 0.36 5.66
CA THR A 78 3.54 -0.53 4.88
C THR A 78 4.41 -1.39 5.81
N VAL A 79 4.96 -0.82 6.88
CA VAL A 79 5.65 -1.58 7.94
C VAL A 79 4.70 -2.58 8.58
N ALA A 80 3.51 -2.15 8.98
CA ALA A 80 2.53 -3.02 9.62
C ALA A 80 2.14 -4.20 8.72
N LYS A 81 1.93 -3.95 7.41
CA LYS A 81 1.66 -4.98 6.42
C LYS A 81 2.83 -5.95 6.26
N GLY A 82 4.06 -5.44 6.19
CA GLY A 82 5.26 -6.26 6.09
C GLY A 82 5.47 -7.13 7.33
N ALA A 83 5.36 -6.53 8.50
CA ALA A 83 5.45 -7.23 9.78
C ALA A 83 4.37 -8.31 9.91
N SER A 84 3.13 -8.05 9.48
CA SER A 84 2.04 -9.04 9.56
C SER A 84 2.28 -10.23 8.62
N LEU A 85 2.81 -10.00 7.41
CA LEU A 85 3.16 -11.06 6.47
C LEU A 85 4.33 -11.93 6.96
N ILE A 86 5.26 -11.36 7.74
CA ILE A 86 6.42 -12.09 8.28
C ILE A 86 6.04 -12.83 9.57
N ALA A 87 5.39 -12.15 10.52
CA ALA A 87 5.19 -12.67 11.87
C ALA A 87 3.93 -13.53 12.01
N VAL A 88 2.88 -13.23 11.24
CA VAL A 88 1.56 -13.90 11.32
C VAL A 88 0.92 -14.05 9.92
N PRO A 89 1.59 -14.76 8.98
CA PRO A 89 1.13 -14.87 7.60
C PRO A 89 -0.28 -15.48 7.48
N GLU A 90 -0.64 -16.45 8.32
CA GLU A 90 -1.93 -17.17 8.27
C GLU A 90 -3.11 -16.24 8.55
N VAL A 91 -2.92 -15.21 9.38
CA VAL A 91 -3.94 -14.18 9.65
C VAL A 91 -4.06 -13.23 8.47
N THR A 92 -2.92 -12.92 7.84
CA THR A 92 -2.84 -11.96 6.74
C THR A 92 -3.35 -12.53 5.41
N LEU A 93 -3.21 -13.83 5.18
CA LEU A 93 -3.53 -14.48 3.90
C LEU A 93 -4.98 -14.95 3.76
N LYS A 94 -5.82 -14.77 4.80
CA LYS A 94 -7.22 -15.21 4.76
C LYS A 94 -7.94 -14.59 3.57
N SER A 95 -8.47 -15.44 2.70
CA SER A 95 -9.28 -15.00 1.57
C SER A 95 -10.53 -14.28 2.10
N PRO A 96 -10.81 -13.06 1.62
CA PRO A 96 -11.99 -12.33 2.05
C PRO A 96 -13.25 -13.04 1.58
N LYS A 97 -14.31 -13.03 2.41
CA LYS A 97 -15.61 -13.62 2.07
C LYS A 97 -16.27 -12.95 0.86
N THR A 98 -15.88 -11.71 0.56
CA THR A 98 -16.47 -10.87 -0.50
C THR A 98 -15.38 -10.25 -1.36
N VAL A 99 -14.71 -11.05 -2.20
CA VAL A 99 -13.57 -10.64 -3.03
C VAL A 99 -13.87 -9.39 -3.88
N GLY A 100 -15.04 -9.35 -4.53
CA GLY A 100 -15.41 -8.22 -5.38
C GLY A 100 -15.53 -6.89 -4.63
N ALA A 101 -16.12 -6.91 -3.42
CA ALA A 101 -16.22 -5.74 -2.57
C ALA A 101 -14.83 -5.33 -2.04
N THR A 102 -14.00 -6.30 -1.65
CA THR A 102 -12.62 -6.03 -1.21
C THR A 102 -11.79 -5.37 -2.31
N LEU A 103 -11.85 -5.85 -3.55
CA LEU A 103 -11.12 -5.23 -4.65
C LEU A 103 -11.63 -3.84 -5.00
N THR A 104 -12.94 -3.61 -4.96
CA THR A 104 -13.48 -2.27 -5.16
C THR A 104 -13.03 -1.33 -4.03
N ALA A 105 -13.07 -1.77 -2.77
CA ALA A 105 -12.56 -0.99 -1.65
C ALA A 105 -11.05 -0.70 -1.79
N SER A 106 -10.26 -1.67 -2.20
CA SER A 106 -8.83 -1.49 -2.48
C SER A 106 -8.59 -0.52 -3.64
N ALA A 107 -9.33 -0.62 -4.74
CA ALA A 107 -9.24 0.32 -5.86
C ALA A 107 -9.54 1.75 -5.43
N VAL A 108 -10.62 1.98 -4.68
CA VAL A 108 -10.97 3.30 -4.16
C VAL A 108 -9.92 3.80 -3.17
N GLY A 109 -9.50 2.95 -2.22
CA GLY A 109 -8.49 3.32 -1.22
C GLY A 109 -7.16 3.72 -1.86
N PHE A 110 -6.64 2.90 -2.77
CA PHE A 110 -5.40 3.19 -3.50
C PHE A 110 -5.54 4.40 -4.41
N ALA A 111 -6.68 4.60 -5.07
CA ALA A 111 -6.92 5.78 -5.90
C ALA A 111 -6.94 7.07 -5.07
N LEU A 112 -7.66 7.08 -3.95
CA LEU A 112 -7.75 8.24 -3.06
C LEU A 112 -6.39 8.55 -2.44
N TRP A 113 -5.70 7.54 -1.90
CA TRP A 113 -4.40 7.74 -1.27
C TRP A 113 -3.33 8.16 -2.30
N GLY A 114 -3.36 7.54 -3.48
CA GLY A 114 -2.50 7.90 -4.60
C GLY A 114 -2.74 9.34 -5.07
N ALA A 115 -4.00 9.77 -5.19
CA ALA A 115 -4.34 11.14 -5.59
C ALA A 115 -3.88 12.16 -4.55
N VAL A 116 -4.07 11.88 -3.25
CA VAL A 116 -3.55 12.73 -2.16
C VAL A 116 -2.04 12.87 -2.25
N LEU A 117 -1.31 11.76 -2.44
CA LEU A 117 0.15 11.80 -2.52
C LEU A 117 0.68 12.45 -3.80
N VAL A 118 0.01 12.29 -4.94
CA VAL A 118 0.36 13.05 -6.15
C VAL A 118 0.15 14.55 -5.93
N TRP A 119 -0.96 14.94 -5.31
CA TRP A 119 -1.19 16.34 -5.00
C TRP A 119 -0.13 16.91 -4.04
N VAL A 120 0.23 16.18 -2.98
CA VAL A 120 1.34 16.54 -2.07
C VAL A 120 2.69 16.60 -2.80
N GLY A 121 2.96 15.64 -3.68
CA GLY A 121 4.23 15.55 -4.39
C GLY A 121 4.50 16.70 -5.35
N TRP A 122 3.47 17.27 -5.98
CA TRP A 122 3.62 18.31 -7.01
C TRP A 122 3.09 19.69 -6.61
N GLY A 123 3.10 20.00 -5.30
CA GLY A 123 2.93 21.38 -4.81
C GLY A 123 1.53 21.73 -4.34
N GLY A 124 0.75 20.77 -3.83
CA GLY A 124 -0.40 21.09 -2.99
C GLY A 124 0.01 21.93 -1.77
N PRO A 125 -0.83 22.83 -1.23
CA PRO A 125 -0.47 23.86 -0.23
C PRO A 125 -0.10 23.37 1.18
N GLY A 126 0.49 22.18 1.34
CA GLY A 126 0.89 21.60 2.62
C GLY A 126 2.31 21.04 2.65
N GLY A 127 3.17 21.44 1.71
CA GLY A 127 4.62 21.14 1.67
C GLY A 127 5.42 22.05 2.59
#